data_AF-A0A2V6ERB0-F1
#
_entry.id   AF-A0A2V6ERB0-F1
#
_cell.length_a   1.000
_cell.length_b   1.000
_cell.length_c   1.000
_cell.angle_alpha   90.00
_cell.angle_beta   90.00
_cell.angle_gamma   90.00
#
_symmetry.space_group_name_H-M   'P 1'
#
loop_
_entity.id
_entity.type
_entity.pdbx_description
1 polymer ?
#
loop_
_entity_poly.entity_id
_entity_poly.type
_entity_poly.pdbx_seq_one_letter_code
_entity_poly.pdbx_strand_id
1 'polypeptide(L)'
;MEEVATEGRYPYRRADFLLEDIPNDLQQRFLSVSAGDVLEPVARGEGFELWRIIKKIEPHLEDPTVKLRIGQRLLDRHFSELASKYTQRRLGAFTSAE
;
A
#
# COMPACT_ATOMS: atom_id res chain seq x y z
N MET A 1 -9.70 16.39 13.58
CA MET A 1 -8.97 16.21 12.31
C MET A 1 -9.81 16.69 11.15
N GLU A 2 -11.01 16.14 10.95
CA GLU A 2 -11.93 16.62 9.90
C GLU A 2 -12.30 18.10 10.04
N GLU A 3 -12.69 18.53 11.25
CA GLU A 3 -13.03 19.94 11.53
C GLU A 3 -11.85 20.88 11.22
N VAL A 4 -10.66 20.55 11.73
CA VAL A 4 -9.42 21.32 11.49
C VAL A 4 -9.05 21.36 10.00
N ALA A 5 -9.19 20.23 9.30
CA ALA A 5 -8.92 20.18 7.85
C ALA A 5 -9.95 21.01 7.07
N THR A 6 -11.22 20.99 7.48
CA THR A 6 -12.30 21.77 6.87
C THR A 6 -12.06 23.28 7.05
N GLU A 7 -11.73 23.71 8.26
CA GLU A 7 -11.40 25.10 8.56
C GLU A 7 -10.17 25.59 7.77
N GLY A 8 -9.13 24.77 7.71
CA GLY A 8 -7.91 25.04 6.93
C GLY A 8 -8.05 24.82 5.41
N ARG A 9 -9.20 24.35 4.93
CA ARG A 9 -9.46 23.97 3.53
C ARG A 9 -8.47 22.92 2.98
N TYR A 10 -7.99 22.03 3.84
CA TYR A 10 -7.16 20.89 3.47
C TYR A 10 -8.00 19.67 3.11
N PRO A 11 -7.57 18.85 2.14
CA PRO A 11 -8.25 17.60 1.83
C PRO A 11 -8.20 16.65 3.02
N TYR A 12 -9.32 16.01 3.31
CA TYR A 12 -9.47 15.02 4.37
C TYR A 12 -10.07 13.74 3.83
N ARG A 13 -9.55 12.59 4.26
CA ARG A 13 -10.14 11.28 3.98
C ARG A 13 -9.96 10.35 5.17
N ARG A 14 -10.93 9.45 5.34
CA ARG A 14 -10.80 8.25 6.16
C ARG A 14 -10.51 7.09 5.21
N ALA A 15 -9.54 6.26 5.56
CA ALA A 15 -9.17 5.11 4.79
C ALA A 15 -8.78 3.97 5.72
N ASP A 16 -9.20 2.77 5.37
CA ASP A 16 -8.73 1.54 5.96
C ASP A 16 -7.73 0.91 4.98
N PHE A 17 -6.64 0.37 5.50
CA PHE A 17 -5.59 -0.25 4.73
C PHE A 17 -4.90 -1.32 5.58
N LEU A 18 -4.21 -2.25 4.91
CA LEU A 18 -3.34 -3.19 5.59
C LEU A 18 -1.95 -2.55 5.73
N LEU A 19 -1.17 -2.99 6.73
CA LEU A 19 0.17 -2.47 6.96
C LEU A 19 1.08 -2.62 5.71
N GLU A 20 0.88 -3.69 4.95
CA GLU A 20 1.56 -3.98 3.69
C GLU A 20 1.29 -2.98 2.56
N ASP A 21 0.23 -2.16 2.66
CA ASP A 21 -0.04 -1.08 1.71
C ASP A 21 0.85 0.15 1.97
N ILE A 22 1.50 0.21 3.13
CA ILE A 22 2.35 1.31 3.55
C ILE A 22 3.80 1.04 3.12
N PRO A 23 4.53 2.04 2.60
CA PRO A 23 5.97 1.94 2.37
C PRO A 23 6.72 1.42 3.61
N ASN A 24 7.66 0.50 3.39
CA ASN A 24 8.37 -0.21 4.47
C ASN A 24 9.05 0.74 5.48
N ASP A 25 9.57 1.87 5.02
CA ASP A 25 10.22 2.90 5.84
C ASP A 25 9.24 3.63 6.78
N LEU A 26 7.95 3.61 6.47
CA LEU A 26 6.89 4.22 7.29
C LEU A 26 6.16 3.21 8.17
N GLN A 27 6.19 1.91 7.86
CA GLN A 27 5.46 0.88 8.60
C GLN A 27 5.76 0.91 10.10
N GLN A 28 7.04 1.06 10.50
CA GLN A 28 7.43 1.12 11.90
C GLN A 28 6.78 2.29 12.64
N ARG A 29 6.64 3.45 11.97
CA ARG A 29 5.97 4.62 12.56
C ARG A 29 4.50 4.33 12.82
N PHE A 30 3.82 3.71 11.85
CA PHE A 30 2.44 3.29 12.03
C PHE A 30 2.31 2.27 13.17
N LEU A 31 3.26 1.36 13.34
CA LEU A 31 3.26 0.38 14.43
C LEU A 31 3.52 0.99 15.81
N SER A 32 4.33 2.04 15.91
CA SER A 32 4.76 2.61 17.19
C SER A 32 3.73 3.50 17.91
N VAL A 33 2.64 3.89 17.27
CA VAL A 33 1.60 4.78 17.83
C VAL A 33 0.32 4.05 18.25
N SER A 34 -0.49 4.63 19.13
CA SER A 34 -1.77 4.05 19.56
C SER A 34 -2.97 4.62 18.79
N ALA A 35 -4.12 3.99 18.94
CA ALA A 35 -5.37 4.58 18.45
C ALA A 35 -5.65 5.90 19.18
N GLY A 36 -6.01 6.93 18.41
CA GLY A 36 -6.19 8.29 18.87
C GLY A 36 -5.00 9.20 18.54
N ASP A 37 -3.79 8.64 18.45
CA ASP A 37 -2.56 9.38 18.22
C ASP A 37 -2.45 9.91 16.79
N VAL A 38 -1.72 11.01 16.65
CA VAL A 38 -1.37 11.60 15.36
C VAL A 38 0.10 11.29 15.08
N LEU A 39 0.38 10.72 13.92
CA LEU A 39 1.75 10.48 13.47
C LEU A 39 2.48 11.80 13.20
N GLU A 40 3.80 11.77 13.35
CA GLU A 40 4.64 12.86 12.89
C GLU A 40 4.41 13.15 11.40
N PRO A 41 4.49 14.42 10.96
CA PRO A 41 4.29 14.78 9.57
C PRO A 41 5.16 13.95 8.62
N VAL A 42 4.52 13.36 7.61
CA VAL A 42 5.21 12.60 6.56
C VAL A 42 5.29 13.47 5.32
N ALA A 43 6.52 13.79 4.88
CA ALA A 43 6.72 14.60 3.68
C ALA A 43 6.11 13.91 2.45
N ARG A 44 5.38 14.69 1.64
CA ARG A 44 4.78 14.22 0.39
C ARG A 44 4.73 15.35 -0.64
N GLY A 45 5.56 15.23 -1.67
CA GLY A 45 5.74 16.31 -2.64
C GLY A 45 6.23 17.59 -1.95
N GLU A 46 5.58 18.72 -2.25
CA GLU A 46 5.87 20.04 -1.67
C GLU A 46 5.22 20.27 -0.28
N GLY A 47 4.60 19.25 0.29
CA GLY A 47 3.88 19.35 1.56
C GLY A 47 4.11 18.16 2.47
N PHE A 48 3.20 17.97 3.41
CA PHE A 48 3.20 16.82 4.31
C PHE A 48 1.78 16.29 4.50
N GLU A 49 1.69 14.99 4.78
CA GLU A 49 0.45 14.34 5.20
C GLU A 49 0.47 14.11 6.71
N LEU A 50 -0.68 14.37 7.35
CA LEU A 50 -0.92 14.07 8.75
C LEU A 50 -1.90 12.90 8.85
N TRP A 51 -1.56 11.94 9.70
CA TRP A 51 -2.34 10.73 9.89
C TRP A 51 -2.74 10.62 11.34
N ARG A 52 -4.04 10.55 11.60
CA ARG A 52 -4.55 10.18 12.92
C ARG A 52 -4.98 8.72 12.89
N ILE A 53 -4.41 7.91 13.77
CA ILE A 53 -4.77 6.50 13.88
C ILE A 53 -6.13 6.42 14.55
N ILE A 54 -7.12 5.88 13.85
CA ILE A 54 -8.46 5.71 14.40
C ILE A 54 -8.56 4.39 15.17
N LYS A 55 -8.04 3.32 14.57
CA LYS A 55 -8.04 1.98 15.13
C LYS A 55 -6.91 1.17 14.51
N LYS A 56 -6.42 0.18 15.27
CA LYS A 56 -5.58 -0.90 14.76
C LYS A 56 -6.30 -2.20 15.04
N ILE A 57 -6.46 -3.01 14.00
CA ILE A 57 -7.11 -4.30 14.08
C ILE A 57 -6.20 -5.34 13.44
N GLU A 58 -6.13 -6.51 14.07
CA GLU A 58 -5.49 -7.65 13.44
C GLU A 58 -6.38 -8.13 12.29
N PRO A 59 -5.86 -8.26 11.06
CA PRO A 59 -6.64 -8.76 9.94
C PRO A 59 -7.08 -10.21 10.21
N HIS A 60 -8.37 -10.48 10.03
CA HIS A 60 -8.93 -11.80 10.26
C HIS A 60 -8.97 -12.60 8.95
N LEU A 61 -8.62 -13.89 8.99
CA LEU A 61 -8.61 -14.75 7.80
C LEU A 61 -9.99 -14.93 7.17
N GLU A 62 -11.06 -14.83 7.95
CA GLU A 62 -12.43 -14.92 7.45
C GLU A 62 -12.95 -13.62 6.80
N ASP A 63 -12.20 -12.51 6.90
CA ASP A 63 -12.57 -11.27 6.23
C ASP A 63 -12.51 -11.46 4.69
N PRO A 64 -13.62 -11.19 3.97
CA PRO A 64 -13.66 -11.31 2.50
C PRO A 64 -12.56 -10.53 1.78
N THR A 65 -12.18 -9.36 2.29
CA THR A 65 -11.13 -8.50 1.72
C THR A 65 -9.76 -9.16 1.87
N VAL A 66 -9.49 -9.73 3.05
CA VAL A 66 -8.24 -10.46 3.33
C VAL A 66 -8.15 -11.71 2.46
N LYS A 67 -9.23 -12.50 2.37
CA LYS A 67 -9.30 -13.69 1.51
C LYS A 67 -9.04 -13.35 0.05
N LEU A 68 -9.67 -12.31 -0.47
CA LEU A 68 -9.49 -11.87 -1.85
C LEU A 68 -8.04 -11.51 -2.13
N ARG A 69 -7.40 -10.76 -1.23
CA ARG A 69 -5.98 -10.36 -1.36
C ARG A 69 -5.03 -11.55 -1.33
N ILE A 70 -5.24 -12.51 -0.41
CA ILE A 70 -4.45 -13.75 -0.35
C ILE A 70 -4.64 -14.55 -1.64
N GLY A 71 -5.88 -14.73 -2.09
CA GLY A 71 -6.20 -15.43 -3.33
C GLY A 71 -5.49 -14.81 -4.53
N GLN A 72 -5.56 -13.48 -4.68
CA GLN A 72 -4.88 -12.77 -5.77
C GLN A 72 -3.36 -12.99 -5.73
N ARG A 73 -2.73 -12.90 -4.54
CA ARG A 73 -1.28 -13.14 -4.39
C ARG A 73 -0.86 -14.55 -4.78
N LEU A 74 -1.67 -15.56 -4.44
CA LEU A 74 -1.39 -16.94 -4.81
C LEU A 74 -1.45 -17.13 -6.33
N LEU A 75 -2.46 -16.54 -6.98
CA LEU A 75 -2.58 -16.54 -8.43
C LEU A 75 -1.42 -15.80 -9.09
N ASP A 76 -1.12 -14.57 -8.66
CA ASP A 76 -0.04 -13.76 -9.21
C ASP A 76 1.30 -14.46 -9.12
N ARG A 77 1.60 -15.08 -7.98
CA ARG A 77 2.80 -15.89 -7.80
C ARG A 77 2.83 -17.07 -8.76
N HIS A 78 1.75 -17.84 -8.83
CA HIS A 78 1.68 -19.02 -9.69
C HIS A 78 1.88 -18.66 -11.17
N PHE A 79 1.19 -17.64 -11.65
CA PHE A 79 1.31 -17.19 -13.03
C PHE A 79 2.65 -16.54 -13.33
N SER A 80 3.24 -15.82 -12.37
CA SER A 80 4.61 -15.28 -12.53
C SER A 80 5.64 -16.39 -12.67
N GLU A 81 5.52 -17.47 -11.89
CA GLU A 81 6.38 -18.64 -11.98
C GLU A 81 6.21 -19.35 -13.33
N LEU A 82 4.97 -19.52 -13.82
CA LEU A 82 4.69 -20.11 -15.13
C LEU A 82 5.21 -19.23 -16.27
N ALA A 83 4.96 -17.92 -16.21
CA ALA A 83 5.45 -16.97 -17.20
C ALA A 83 6.98 -17.02 -17.27
N SER A 84 7.66 -16.95 -16.12
CA SER A 84 9.12 -17.03 -16.06
C SER A 84 9.68 -18.31 -16.71
N LYS A 85 9.02 -19.46 -16.50
CA LYS A 85 9.47 -20.76 -17.03
C LYS A 85 9.16 -20.95 -18.52
N TYR A 86 7.99 -20.50 -18.97
CA TYR A 86 7.44 -20.91 -20.27
C TYR A 86 7.29 -19.77 -21.28
N THR A 87 7.42 -18.51 -20.87
CA THR A 87 7.46 -17.39 -21.81
C THR A 87 8.91 -17.06 -22.16
N GLN A 88 9.36 -17.50 -23.34
CA GLN A 88 10.59 -16.96 -23.92
C GLN A 88 10.35 -15.50 -24.29
N ARG A 89 11.18 -14.60 -23.76
CA ARG A 89 11.24 -13.23 -24.24
C ARG A 89 11.74 -13.29 -25.68
N ARG A 90 10.85 -13.14 -26.66
CA ARG A 90 11.24 -12.82 -28.05
C ARG A 90 11.78 -11.38 -28.05
N LEU A 91 12.93 -11.16 -27.44
CA LEU A 91 13.80 -10.06 -27.82
C LEU A 91 14.27 -10.43 -29.21
N GLY A 92 13.52 -9.97 -30.22
CA GLY A 92 13.96 -10.02 -31.60
C GLY A 92 15.39 -9.49 -31.62
N ALA A 93 16.30 -10.30 -32.14
CA ALA A 93 17.58 -9.79 -32.58
C ALA A 93 17.27 -8.60 -33.48
N PHE A 94 17.56 -7.39 -33.02
CA PHE A 94 17.81 -6.29 -33.94
C PHE A 94 19.01 -6.75 -34.74
N THR A 95 18.76 -7.38 -35.88
CA THR A 95 19.76 -7.59 -36.91
C THR A 95 20.27 -6.20 -37.26
N SER A 96 21.50 -5.91 -36.82
CA SER A 96 22.31 -4.84 -37.38
C SER A 96 22.36 -5.09 -38.88
N ALA A 97 21.59 -4.32 -39.64
CA ALA A 97 21.79 -4.17 -41.06
C ALA A 97 22.76 -3.00 -41.25
N GLU A 98 23.76 -3.23 -42.10
CA GLU A 98 24.87 -2.35 -42.51
C GLU A 98 24.49 -0.88 -42.74
#